data_AF-F0EZ91-F1
#
_entry.id   AF-F0EZ91-F1
#
_cell.length_a   1.000
_cell.length_b   1.000
_cell.length_c   1.000
_cell.angle_alpha   90.00
_cell.angle_beta   90.00
_cell.angle_gamma   90.00
#
_symmetry.space_group_name_H-M   'P 1'
#
loop_
_entity.id
_entity.type
_entity.pdbx_description
1 polymer ?
#
loop_
_entity_poly.entity_id
_entity_poly.type
_entity_poly.pdbx_seq_one_letter_code
_entity_poly.pdbx_strand_id
1 'polypeptide(L)'
;MKKIVITALLGLLLAPAYAENQQDFDQDEIYQQIQLTSEYIENELSKIVLANLAVMSPEQERRLNTSKQAENAFNQRTRRQLMQTWPAYMNRCYAGNVARLCAYRDMYFHQIFEFVMKQSGDRQRVVPLHVRTRAWMRQNPRLWGQAVAEITAIVHEAGL
;
A
#
# COMPACT_ATOMS: atom_id res chain seq x y z
N MET A 1 19.17 -7.64 21.37
CA MET A 1 18.69 -7.48 19.98
C MET A 1 17.32 -6.84 20.01
N LYS A 2 17.23 -5.52 19.83
CA LYS A 2 15.93 -4.84 19.77
C LYS A 2 15.35 -5.09 18.38
N LYS A 3 14.19 -5.73 18.36
CA LYS A 3 13.34 -6.00 17.20
C LYS A 3 13.29 -4.76 16.32
N ILE A 4 13.90 -4.81 15.14
CA ILE A 4 13.60 -3.83 14.08
C ILE A 4 12.10 -3.94 13.87
N VAL A 5 11.41 -2.83 14.14
CA VAL A 5 9.95 -2.71 14.15
C VAL A 5 9.46 -2.85 12.71
N ILE A 6 9.36 -4.11 12.26
CA ILE A 6 8.60 -4.53 11.08
C ILE A 6 7.09 -4.46 11.39
N THR A 7 6.72 -4.27 12.66
CA THR A 7 5.35 -4.33 13.18
C THR A 7 4.46 -3.14 12.81
N ALA A 8 5.00 -1.98 12.43
CA ALA A 8 4.16 -0.80 12.18
C ALA A 8 3.43 -0.82 10.83
N LEU A 9 3.84 -1.67 9.88
CA LEU A 9 3.15 -1.84 8.58
C LEU A 9 2.26 -3.09 8.54
N LEU A 10 2.53 -4.09 9.37
CA LEU A 10 1.77 -5.36 9.45
C LEU A 10 0.51 -5.26 10.34
N GLY A 11 0.44 -4.32 11.28
CA GLY A 11 -0.70 -4.17 12.18
C GLY A 11 -1.97 -3.57 11.53
N LEU A 12 -1.86 -3.04 10.31
CA LEU A 12 -2.91 -2.30 9.60
C LEU A 12 -3.86 -3.21 8.80
N LEU A 13 -3.73 -4.54 8.88
CA LEU A 13 -4.27 -5.44 7.86
C LEU A 13 -5.40 -6.36 8.30
N LEU A 14 -5.88 -6.24 9.54
CA LEU A 14 -6.92 -7.12 10.06
C LEU A 14 -7.92 -6.36 10.94
N ALA A 15 -8.89 -5.71 10.29
CA ALA A 15 -10.20 -5.46 10.90
C ALA A 15 -11.26 -5.43 9.79
N PRO A 16 -12.22 -6.37 9.75
CA PRO A 16 -13.41 -6.23 8.93
C PRO A 16 -14.42 -5.37 9.69
N ALA A 17 -14.70 -4.16 9.20
CA ALA A 17 -15.87 -3.41 9.64
C ALA A 17 -17.03 -3.72 8.68
N TYR A 18 -18.02 -4.45 9.19
CA TYR A 18 -19.25 -4.75 8.47
C TYR A 18 -20.08 -3.47 8.32
N ALA A 19 -20.49 -3.15 7.09
CA ALA A 19 -21.56 -2.19 6.82
C ALA A 19 -22.52 -2.77 5.77
N GLU A 20 -23.71 -3.19 6.20
CA GLU A 20 -24.75 -3.71 5.32
C GLU A 20 -25.31 -2.66 4.34
N ASN A 21 -25.57 -3.14 3.12
CA ASN A 21 -26.45 -2.62 2.06
C ASN A 21 -25.94 -1.49 1.16
N GLN A 22 -25.55 -1.85 -0.07
CA GLN A 22 -25.95 -1.15 -1.30
C GLN A 22 -25.88 -2.09 -2.51
N GLN A 23 -27.05 -2.36 -3.12
CA GLN A 23 -27.36 -3.47 -4.03
C GLN A 23 -26.67 -3.50 -5.43
N ASP A 24 -25.56 -2.79 -5.64
CA ASP A 24 -24.72 -2.88 -6.85
C ASP A 24 -23.20 -2.76 -6.53
N PHE A 25 -22.85 -2.62 -5.25
CA PHE A 25 -21.49 -2.42 -4.77
C PHE A 25 -21.09 -3.63 -3.94
N ASP A 26 -20.23 -4.47 -4.52
CA ASP A 26 -19.73 -5.66 -3.85
C ASP A 26 -18.56 -5.29 -2.94
N GLN A 27 -18.87 -5.09 -1.66
CA GLN A 27 -17.87 -4.80 -0.63
C GLN A 27 -16.88 -5.95 -0.48
N ASP A 28 -17.35 -7.20 -0.53
CA ASP A 28 -16.49 -8.39 -0.40
C ASP A 28 -15.42 -8.41 -1.50
N GLU A 29 -15.78 -8.00 -2.71
CA GLU A 29 -14.82 -7.86 -3.81
C GLU A 29 -13.70 -6.85 -3.47
N ILE A 30 -14.03 -5.70 -2.88
CA ILE A 30 -13.06 -4.70 -2.45
C ILE A 30 -12.20 -5.24 -1.31
N TYR A 31 -12.78 -5.87 -0.28
CA TYR A 31 -12.03 -6.47 0.81
C TYR A 31 -11.03 -7.51 0.30
N GLN A 32 -11.44 -8.36 -0.64
CA GLN A 32 -10.52 -9.32 -1.29
C GLN A 32 -9.40 -8.61 -2.05
N GLN A 33 -9.70 -7.52 -2.77
CA GLN A 33 -8.66 -6.78 -3.51
C GLN A 33 -7.70 -6.04 -2.57
N ILE A 34 -8.19 -5.56 -1.43
CA ILE A 34 -7.39 -4.97 -0.36
C ILE A 34 -6.46 -6.04 0.20
N GLN A 35 -6.97 -7.19 0.61
CA GLN A 35 -6.16 -8.28 1.15
C GLN A 35 -5.04 -8.69 0.17
N LEU A 36 -5.36 -8.92 -1.10
CA LEU A 36 -4.36 -9.27 -2.12
C LEU A 36 -3.31 -8.17 -2.33
N THR A 37 -3.71 -6.91 -2.22
CA THR A 37 -2.78 -5.78 -2.33
C THR A 37 -1.87 -5.67 -1.12
N SER A 38 -2.42 -5.92 0.06
CA SER A 38 -1.70 -5.95 1.33
C SER A 38 -0.67 -7.07 1.37
N GLU A 39 -1.06 -8.30 0.99
CA GLU A 39 -0.15 -9.43 0.85
C GLU A 39 0.98 -9.12 -0.14
N TYR A 40 0.67 -8.45 -1.26
CA TYR A 40 1.69 -7.99 -2.20
C TYR A 40 2.66 -6.98 -1.56
N ILE A 41 2.13 -5.96 -0.87
CA ILE A 41 2.91 -4.92 -0.20
C ILE A 41 3.85 -5.56 0.82
N GLU A 42 3.34 -6.43 1.69
CA GLU A 42 4.12 -7.12 2.71
C GLU A 42 5.25 -7.96 2.10
N ASN A 43 4.92 -8.77 1.08
CA ASN A 43 5.88 -9.64 0.43
C ASN A 43 7.01 -8.85 -0.26
N GLU A 44 6.67 -7.82 -1.02
CA GLU A 44 7.68 -6.99 -1.69
C GLU A 44 8.47 -6.13 -0.71
N LEU A 45 7.82 -5.60 0.33
CA LEU A 45 8.50 -4.85 1.37
C LEU A 45 9.53 -5.72 2.10
N SER A 46 9.15 -6.95 2.46
CA SER A 46 10.04 -7.93 3.10
C SER A 46 11.27 -8.21 2.23
N LYS A 47 11.08 -8.49 0.93
CA LYS A 47 12.17 -8.69 -0.03
C LYS A 47 13.11 -7.50 -0.09
N ILE A 48 12.57 -6.28 -0.18
CA ILE A 48 13.35 -5.04 -0.28
C ILE A 48 14.14 -4.79 1.01
N VAL A 49 13.52 -4.96 2.17
CA VAL A 49 14.18 -4.81 3.47
C VAL A 49 15.35 -5.78 3.59
N LEU A 50 15.12 -7.07 3.30
CA LEU A 50 16.17 -8.08 3.34
C LEU A 50 17.32 -7.77 2.37
N ALA A 51 17.00 -7.36 1.14
CA ALA A 51 18.01 -6.99 0.15
C ALA A 51 18.83 -5.76 0.59
N ASN A 52 18.19 -4.74 1.17
CA ASN A 52 18.87 -3.55 1.67
C ASN A 52 19.78 -3.87 2.87
N LEU A 53 19.35 -4.77 3.78
CA LEU A 53 20.16 -5.19 4.93
C LEU A 53 21.37 -6.03 4.50
N ALA A 54 21.21 -6.93 3.52
CA ALA A 54 22.25 -7.83 3.07
C ALA A 54 23.50 -7.12 2.49
N VAL A 55 23.33 -5.88 2.02
CA VAL A 55 24.41 -5.07 1.43
C VAL A 55 24.95 -3.99 2.38
N MET A 56 24.45 -3.92 3.62
CA MET A 56 24.93 -2.94 4.60
C MET A 56 26.28 -3.32 5.19
N SER A 57 27.10 -2.31 5.46
CA SER A 57 28.27 -2.48 6.33
C SER A 57 27.86 -2.53 7.81
N PRO A 58 28.70 -3.13 8.69
CA PRO A 58 28.43 -3.16 10.13
C PRO A 58 28.18 -1.76 10.75
N GLU A 59 28.84 -0.72 10.23
CA GLU A 59 28.65 0.66 10.69
C GLU A 59 27.31 1.25 10.19
N GLN A 60 26.86 0.88 8.99
CA GLN A 60 25.51 1.27 8.53
C GLN A 60 24.43 0.58 9.35
N GLU A 61 24.60 -0.71 9.64
CA GLU A 61 23.68 -1.48 10.49
C GLU A 61 23.66 -0.93 11.93
N ARG A 62 24.82 -0.59 12.50
CA ARG A 62 24.89 0.06 13.81
C ARG A 62 24.11 1.37 13.82
N ARG A 63 24.34 2.24 12.83
CA ARG A 63 23.63 3.53 12.73
C ARG A 63 22.14 3.36 12.53
N LEU A 64 21.70 2.38 11.74
CA LEU A 64 20.29 2.04 11.57
C LEU A 64 19.62 1.76 12.92
N ASN A 65 20.32 1.05 13.82
CA ASN A 65 19.81 0.66 15.13
C ASN A 65 19.91 1.75 16.20
N THR A 66 20.72 2.81 16.01
CA THR A 66 20.97 3.83 17.03
C THR A 66 20.59 5.25 16.62
N SER A 67 20.28 5.50 15.35
CA SER A 67 19.97 6.85 14.84
C SER A 67 18.61 6.89 14.17
N LYS A 68 17.73 7.76 14.69
CA LYS A 68 16.42 7.99 14.09
C LYS A 68 16.51 8.54 12.66
N GLN A 69 17.55 9.33 12.37
CA GLN A 69 17.80 9.83 11.02
C GLN A 69 18.14 8.69 10.05
N ALA A 70 18.98 7.74 10.48
CA ALA A 70 19.34 6.58 9.67
C ALA A 70 18.13 5.67 9.43
N GLU A 71 17.32 5.42 10.47
CA GLU A 71 16.05 4.69 10.36
C GLU A 71 15.08 5.36 9.38
N ASN A 72 14.87 6.67 9.50
CA ASN A 72 13.99 7.40 8.59
C ASN A 72 14.47 7.35 7.14
N ALA A 73 15.78 7.50 6.91
CA ALA A 73 16.38 7.41 5.58
C ALA A 73 16.25 5.99 4.99
N PHE A 74 16.40 4.96 5.81
CA PHE A 74 16.15 3.58 5.41
C PHE A 74 14.69 3.36 5.02
N ASN A 75 13.76 3.76 5.88
CA ASN A 75 12.32 3.61 5.64
C ASN A 75 11.88 4.36 4.36
N GLN A 76 12.38 5.57 4.15
CA GLN A 76 12.09 6.34 2.94
C GLN A 76 12.62 5.65 1.68
N ARG A 77 13.84 5.10 1.72
CA ARG A 77 14.41 4.33 0.60
C ARG A 77 13.58 3.09 0.30
N THR A 78 13.23 2.32 1.33
CA THR A 78 12.43 1.09 1.21
C THR A 78 11.06 1.39 0.60
N ARG A 79 10.35 2.43 1.07
CA ARG A 79 9.08 2.87 0.47
C ARG A 79 9.23 3.28 -0.99
N ARG A 80 10.31 3.99 -1.33
CA ARG A 80 10.60 4.37 -2.72
C ARG A 80 10.79 3.16 -3.63
N GLN A 81 11.57 2.17 -3.18
CA GLN A 81 11.78 0.94 -3.93
C GLN A 81 10.47 0.16 -4.10
N LEU A 82 9.65 0.06 -3.05
CA LEU A 82 8.35 -0.61 -3.13
C LEU A 82 7.45 0.07 -4.16
N MET A 83 7.36 1.40 -4.14
CA MET A 83 6.63 2.17 -5.15
C MET A 83 7.13 1.93 -6.58
N GLN A 84 8.43 1.70 -6.79
CA GLN A 84 8.97 1.39 -8.12
C GLN A 84 8.51 0.03 -8.65
N THR A 85 8.13 -0.91 -7.77
CA THR A 85 7.58 -2.22 -8.18
C THR A 85 6.12 -2.12 -8.65
N TRP A 86 5.38 -1.12 -8.15
CA TRP A 86 3.93 -1.01 -8.31
C TRP A 86 3.45 -0.98 -9.78
N PRO A 87 4.06 -0.20 -10.70
CA PRO A 87 3.60 -0.17 -12.09
C PRO A 87 3.68 -1.53 -12.78
N ALA A 88 4.72 -2.32 -12.51
CA ALA A 88 4.87 -3.65 -13.08
C ALA A 88 3.83 -4.63 -12.51
N TYR A 89 3.52 -4.53 -11.21
CA TYR A 89 2.42 -5.29 -10.60
C TYR A 89 1.07 -4.94 -11.24
N MET A 90 0.77 -3.66 -11.42
CA MET A 90 -0.48 -3.23 -12.05
C MET A 90 -0.61 -3.67 -13.50
N ASN A 91 0.49 -3.65 -14.27
CA ASN A 91 0.50 -4.20 -15.63
C ASN A 91 0.10 -5.68 -15.64
N ARG A 92 0.63 -6.49 -14.71
CA ARG A 92 0.26 -7.91 -14.58
C ARG A 92 -1.19 -8.08 -14.15
N CYS A 93 -1.67 -7.27 -13.20
CA CYS A 93 -3.07 -7.30 -12.79
C CYS A 93 -4.00 -7.10 -13.99
N TYR A 94 -3.79 -6.01 -14.75
CA TYR A 94 -4.63 -5.67 -15.90
C TYR A 94 -4.48 -6.58 -17.11
N ALA A 95 -3.43 -7.41 -17.14
CA ALA A 95 -3.28 -8.45 -18.16
C ALA A 95 -4.10 -9.71 -17.84
N GLY A 96 -4.36 -9.98 -16.56
CA GLY A 96 -4.99 -11.23 -16.11
C GLY A 96 -6.36 -11.09 -15.42
N ASN A 97 -6.84 -9.87 -15.17
CA ASN A 97 -8.06 -9.64 -14.39
C ASN A 97 -8.95 -8.59 -15.05
N VAL A 98 -10.22 -8.56 -14.61
CA VAL A 98 -11.15 -7.50 -15.00
C VAL A 98 -10.70 -6.15 -14.45
N ALA A 99 -10.98 -5.08 -15.21
CA ALA A 99 -10.44 -3.75 -14.92
C ALA A 99 -10.83 -3.21 -13.54
N ARG A 100 -12.04 -3.51 -13.08
CA ARG A 100 -12.57 -3.08 -11.78
C ARG A 100 -11.73 -3.57 -10.60
N LEU A 101 -11.39 -4.87 -10.58
CA LEU A 101 -10.57 -5.46 -9.52
C LEU A 101 -9.21 -4.76 -9.41
N CYS A 102 -8.55 -4.56 -10.55
CA CYS A 102 -7.25 -3.87 -10.57
C CYS A 102 -7.37 -2.40 -10.18
N ALA A 103 -8.47 -1.73 -10.53
CA ALA A 103 -8.71 -0.37 -10.10
C ALA A 103 -8.81 -0.26 -8.56
N TYR A 104 -9.51 -1.20 -7.90
CA TYR A 104 -9.59 -1.24 -6.43
C TYR A 104 -8.23 -1.41 -5.77
N ARG A 105 -7.39 -2.33 -6.27
CA ARG A 105 -6.02 -2.52 -5.78
C ARG A 105 -5.18 -1.25 -5.88
N ASP A 106 -5.25 -0.60 -7.04
CA ASP A 106 -4.54 0.64 -7.34
C ASP A 106 -5.00 1.80 -6.47
N MET A 107 -6.31 1.94 -6.29
CA MET A 107 -6.89 2.95 -5.42
C MET A 107 -6.48 2.74 -3.96
N TYR A 108 -6.56 1.51 -3.45
CA TYR A 108 -6.13 1.18 -2.08
C TYR A 108 -4.65 1.47 -1.87
N PHE A 109 -3.78 1.01 -2.78
CA PHE A 109 -2.34 1.31 -2.72
C PHE A 109 -2.09 2.82 -2.63
N HIS A 110 -2.79 3.63 -3.42
CA HIS A 110 -2.61 5.07 -3.38
C HIS A 110 -3.05 5.66 -2.04
N GLN A 111 -4.25 5.33 -1.57
CA GLN A 111 -4.77 5.90 -0.33
C GLN A 111 -3.92 5.53 0.89
N ILE A 112 -3.48 4.26 1.01
CA ILE A 112 -2.64 3.86 2.13
C ILE A 112 -1.25 4.52 2.05
N PHE A 113 -0.66 4.66 0.85
CA PHE A 113 0.64 5.31 0.71
C PHE A 113 0.58 6.82 0.92
N GLU A 114 -0.47 7.49 0.46
CA GLU A 114 -0.70 8.90 0.76
C GLU A 114 -0.86 9.12 2.28
N PHE A 115 -1.62 8.24 2.94
CA PHE A 115 -1.78 8.26 4.39
C PHE A 115 -0.44 8.07 5.12
N VAL A 116 0.33 7.02 4.78
CA VAL A 116 1.64 6.73 5.39
C VAL A 116 2.65 7.86 5.16
N MET A 117 2.68 8.45 3.96
CA MET A 117 3.57 9.57 3.66
C MET A 117 3.20 10.82 4.48
N LYS A 118 1.91 11.13 4.58
CA LYS A 118 1.40 12.23 5.40
C LYS A 118 1.79 12.05 6.87
N GLN A 119 1.59 10.86 7.43
CA GLN A 119 1.93 10.54 8.82
C GLN A 119 3.44 10.62 9.10
N SER A 120 4.27 10.19 8.14
CA SER A 120 5.74 10.21 8.29
C SER A 120 6.40 11.55 7.94
N GLY A 121 5.61 12.56 7.52
CA GLY A 121 6.14 13.84 7.01
C GLY A 121 6.96 13.70 5.73
N ASP A 122 6.84 12.57 5.03
CA ASP A 122 7.56 12.28 3.80
C ASP A 122 6.89 13.04 2.64
N ARG A 123 7.65 13.92 1.99
CA ARG A 123 7.16 14.72 0.84
C ARG A 123 7.30 13.99 -0.49
N GLN A 124 7.69 12.72 -0.46
CA GLN A 124 7.72 11.91 -1.67
C GLN A 124 6.32 11.86 -2.30
N ARG A 125 6.26 11.91 -3.62
CA ARG A 125 5.00 11.71 -4.34
C ARG A 125 4.75 10.21 -4.47
N VAL A 126 3.51 9.80 -4.23
CA VAL A 126 3.03 8.47 -4.62
C VAL A 126 3.17 8.32 -6.13
N VAL A 127 3.42 7.10 -6.60
CA VAL A 127 3.33 6.82 -8.05
C VAL A 127 1.97 7.27 -8.58
N PRO A 128 1.85 7.68 -9.85
CA PRO A 128 0.54 7.99 -10.40
C PRO A 128 -0.31 6.72 -10.56
N LEU A 129 -1.63 6.87 -10.46
CA LEU A 129 -2.59 5.80 -10.77
C LEU A 129 -2.28 5.20 -12.13
N HIS A 130 -2.52 3.90 -12.29
CA HIS A 130 -2.35 3.25 -13.58
C HIS A 130 -3.32 3.85 -14.61
N VAL A 131 -2.92 3.91 -15.89
CA VAL A 131 -3.73 4.54 -16.95
C VAL A 131 -5.09 3.89 -17.11
N ARG A 132 -5.16 2.55 -16.95
CA ARG A 132 -6.41 1.79 -17.00
C ARG A 132 -7.29 2.04 -15.77
N THR A 133 -6.71 2.31 -14.60
CA THR A 133 -7.46 2.72 -13.40
C THR A 133 -8.13 4.07 -13.65
N ARG A 134 -7.37 5.06 -14.13
CA ARG A 134 -7.93 6.37 -14.48
C ARG A 134 -9.04 6.28 -15.54
N ALA A 135 -8.88 5.41 -16.53
CA ALA A 135 -9.91 5.17 -17.54
C ALA A 135 -11.17 4.55 -16.92
N TRP A 136 -11.00 3.52 -16.08
CA TRP A 136 -12.10 2.88 -15.37
C TRP A 136 -12.86 3.87 -14.47
N MET A 137 -12.16 4.71 -13.71
CA MET A 137 -12.77 5.74 -12.84
C MET A 137 -13.65 6.71 -13.62
N ARG A 138 -13.21 7.14 -14.81
CA ARG A 138 -13.99 8.03 -15.69
C ARG A 138 -15.24 7.35 -16.25
N GLN A 139 -15.14 6.05 -16.55
CA GLN A 139 -16.26 5.27 -17.09
C GLN A 139 -17.26 4.87 -16.00
N ASN A 140 -16.84 4.78 -14.74
CA ASN A 140 -17.63 4.26 -13.63
C ASN A 140 -17.68 5.23 -12.43
N PRO A 141 -18.14 6.48 -12.60
CA PRO A 141 -18.03 7.51 -11.56
C PRO A 141 -18.77 7.17 -10.26
N ARG A 142 -19.92 6.49 -10.34
CA ARG A 142 -20.68 6.05 -9.16
C ARG A 142 -19.93 4.98 -8.36
N LEU A 143 -19.50 3.90 -9.04
CA LEU A 143 -18.74 2.82 -8.41
C LEU A 143 -17.40 3.30 -7.89
N TRP A 144 -16.74 4.20 -8.61
CA TRP A 144 -15.52 4.85 -8.14
C TRP A 144 -15.76 5.62 -6.85
N GLY A 145 -16.82 6.43 -6.76
CA GLY A 145 -17.15 7.17 -5.54
C GLY A 145 -17.40 6.25 -4.34
N GLN A 146 -18.14 5.16 -4.53
CA GLN A 146 -18.38 4.16 -3.48
C GLN A 146 -17.09 3.46 -3.06
N ALA A 147 -16.26 3.03 -4.02
CA ALA A 147 -14.99 2.39 -3.73
C ALA A 147 -14.02 3.33 -2.99
N VAL A 148 -13.95 4.60 -3.36
CA VAL A 148 -13.15 5.58 -2.62
C VAL A 148 -13.60 5.69 -1.18
N ALA A 149 -14.91 5.79 -0.93
CA ALA A 149 -15.45 5.91 0.42
C ALA A 149 -15.14 4.68 1.28
N GLU A 150 -15.36 3.48 0.74
CA GLU A 150 -15.08 2.21 1.43
C GLU A 150 -13.59 2.06 1.75
N ILE A 151 -12.72 2.25 0.76
CA ILE A 151 -11.27 2.12 0.94
C ILE A 151 -10.76 3.18 1.94
N THR A 152 -11.34 4.38 1.93
CA THR A 152 -10.99 5.45 2.88
C THR A 152 -11.37 5.05 4.30
N ALA A 153 -12.57 4.47 4.51
CA ALA A 153 -13.00 3.97 5.80
C ALA A 153 -12.02 2.90 6.33
N ILE A 154 -11.69 1.92 5.49
CA ILE A 154 -10.75 0.84 5.85
C ILE A 154 -9.36 1.38 6.21
N VAL A 155 -8.82 2.32 5.43
CA VAL A 155 -7.51 2.94 5.71
C VAL A 155 -7.54 3.74 7.03
N HIS A 156 -8.64 4.44 7.31
CA HIS A 156 -8.80 5.19 8.55
C HIS A 156 -8.95 4.30 9.77
N GLU A 157 -9.76 3.25 9.69
CA GLU A 157 -9.97 2.29 10.78
C GLU A 157 -8.69 1.53 11.12
N ALA A 158 -7.92 1.16 10.11
CA ALA A 158 -6.63 0.52 10.33
C ALA A 158 -5.64 1.46 11.03
N GLY A 159 -5.68 2.75 10.71
CA GLY A 159 -4.75 3.78 11.21
C GLY A 159 -5.09 4.40 12.57
N LEU A 160 -6.14 3.95 13.24
CA LEU A 160 -6.59 4.35 14.59
C LEU A 160 -6.34 3.24 15.61
#